data_AF-A0A7L4KFY4-F1
#
_entry.id   AF-A0A7L4KFY4-F1
#
_cell.length_a   1.000
_cell.length_b   1.000
_cell.length_c   1.000
_cell.angle_alpha   90.00
_cell.angle_beta   90.00
_cell.angle_gamma   90.00
#
_symmetry.space_group_name_H-M   'P 1'
#
loop_
_entity.id
_entity.type
_entity.pdbx_description
1 polymer ?
#
loop_
_entity_poly.entity_id
_entity_poly.type
_entity_poly.pdbx_seq_one_letter_code
_entity_poly.pdbx_strand_id
1 'polypeptide(L)'
;VIGVGTNLVTCPLQPSLGCVYKLVEVNASPCLKLTEDEEKMTIPGTKTIYRLYDADGHPFMDLMALEEEPSPSVGQELVVHVLGQLGEARTVTPITVERLHQTYFRNGQVCEPLPSLLEVRKHAQESLRQLHPAHRQLHKPQPYPVRPPFSRHGWHTDRNPGGL
;
A
#
# COMPACT_ATOMS: atom_id res chain seq x y z
N VAL A 1 35.88 -1.79 9.45
CA VAL A 1 34.80 -2.82 9.44
C VAL A 1 33.95 -2.59 10.67
N ILE A 2 32.62 -2.54 10.54
CA ILE A 2 31.69 -2.46 11.68
C ILE A 2 30.96 -3.80 11.75
N GLY A 3 31.10 -4.52 12.86
CA GLY A 3 30.34 -5.74 13.14
C GLY A 3 29.08 -5.40 13.91
N VAL A 4 27.92 -5.82 13.41
CA VAL A 4 26.63 -5.62 14.08
C VAL A 4 25.98 -6.99 14.27
N GLY A 5 25.62 -7.32 15.51
CA GLY A 5 25.08 -8.63 15.91
C GLY A 5 23.64 -8.52 16.39
N THR A 6 23.43 -8.77 17.69
CA THR A 6 22.11 -8.94 18.32
C THR A 6 21.09 -7.88 17.93
N ASN A 7 21.41 -6.58 18.01
CA ASN A 7 20.43 -5.52 17.74
C ASN A 7 19.88 -5.52 16.31
N LEU A 8 20.67 -5.96 15.32
CA LEU A 8 20.22 -6.04 13.93
C LEU A 8 19.31 -7.24 13.69
N VAL A 9 19.61 -8.36 14.34
CA VAL A 9 18.89 -9.64 14.12
C VAL A 9 17.60 -9.70 14.93
N THR A 10 17.60 -9.16 16.15
CA THR A 10 16.46 -9.32 17.08
C THR A 10 15.57 -8.09 17.18
N CYS A 11 16.00 -6.93 16.67
CA CYS A 11 15.25 -5.66 16.73
C CYS A 11 14.57 -5.42 18.10
N PRO A 12 15.32 -5.39 19.22
CA PRO A 12 14.74 -5.57 20.56
C PRO A 12 13.71 -4.50 20.97
N LEU A 13 13.75 -3.31 20.36
CA LEU A 13 12.76 -2.24 20.61
C LEU A 13 11.42 -2.50 19.91
N GLN A 14 11.43 -3.25 18.81
CA GLN A 14 10.23 -3.63 18.05
C GLN A 14 10.51 -4.96 17.34
N PRO A 15 10.37 -6.11 18.04
CA PRO A 15 10.76 -7.42 17.52
C PRO A 15 9.79 -7.97 16.47
N SER A 16 8.71 -7.26 16.16
CA SER A 16 7.71 -7.66 15.17
C SER A 16 7.22 -6.47 14.33
N LEU A 17 6.85 -6.76 13.08
CA LEU A 17 6.36 -5.74 12.14
C LEU A 17 4.83 -5.52 12.24
N GLY A 18 4.09 -6.45 12.84
CA GLY A 18 2.63 -6.34 12.95
C GLY A 18 1.85 -6.75 11.70
N CYS A 19 2.45 -7.50 10.76
CA CYS A 19 1.76 -7.98 9.56
C CYS A 19 0.56 -8.86 9.88
N VAL A 20 -0.51 -8.73 9.09
CA VAL A 20 -1.73 -9.52 9.23
C VAL A 20 -2.17 -10.12 7.89
N TYR A 21 -2.78 -11.30 7.94
CA TYR A 21 -3.50 -11.89 6.81
C TYR A 21 -5.01 -11.76 7.06
N LYS A 22 -5.74 -11.23 6.08
CA LYS A 22 -7.18 -10.97 6.18
C LYS A 22 -7.87 -11.39 4.89
N LEU A 23 -9.00 -12.05 5.04
CA LEU A 23 -9.91 -12.33 3.93
C LEU A 23 -10.58 -11.03 3.49
N VAL A 24 -10.53 -10.72 2.19
CA VAL A 24 -11.10 -9.50 1.62
C VAL A 24 -12.25 -9.77 0.64
N GLU A 25 -12.39 -11.00 0.17
CA GLU A 25 -13.42 -11.40 -0.80
C GLU A 25 -13.62 -12.92 -0.80
N VAL A 26 -14.87 -13.38 -0.97
CA VAL A 26 -15.24 -14.79 -1.18
C VAL A 26 -16.28 -14.85 -2.29
N ASN A 27 -16.09 -15.70 -3.31
CA ASN A 27 -17.03 -15.87 -4.41
C ASN A 27 -17.48 -14.52 -5.02
N ALA A 28 -16.51 -13.63 -5.32
CA ALA A 28 -16.74 -12.27 -5.81
C ALA A 28 -17.57 -11.36 -4.87
N SER A 29 -17.78 -11.76 -3.61
CA SER A 29 -18.47 -10.97 -2.58
C SER A 29 -17.43 -10.36 -1.62
N PRO A 30 -17.29 -9.02 -1.58
CA PRO A 30 -16.33 -8.36 -0.69
C PRO A 30 -16.60 -8.66 0.78
N CYS A 31 -15.55 -8.89 1.57
CA CYS A 31 -15.62 -9.22 3.00
C CYS A 31 -15.03 -8.11 3.85
N LEU A 32 -15.86 -7.53 4.73
CA LEU A 32 -15.46 -6.53 5.70
C LEU A 32 -15.46 -7.15 7.11
N LYS A 33 -14.34 -7.01 7.82
CA LYS A 33 -14.28 -7.28 9.25
C LYS A 33 -14.59 -5.99 10.01
N LEU A 34 -15.75 -5.97 10.67
CA LEU A 34 -16.11 -4.92 11.61
C LEU A 34 -15.41 -5.12 12.96
N THR A 35 -14.99 -4.03 13.57
CA THR A 35 -14.40 -3.98 14.91
C THR A 35 -14.54 -2.56 15.44
N GLU A 36 -14.56 -2.40 16.76
CA GLU A 36 -14.65 -1.09 17.42
C GLU A 36 -13.43 -0.19 17.12
N ASP A 37 -12.32 -0.81 16.72
CA ASP A 37 -11.09 -0.13 16.34
C ASP A 37 -11.05 0.08 14.81
N GLU A 38 -11.33 1.30 14.35
CA GLU A 38 -11.39 1.62 12.92
C GLU A 38 -10.09 1.29 12.17
N GLU A 39 -8.93 1.33 12.83
CA GLU A 39 -7.63 0.97 12.21
C GLU A 39 -7.52 -0.53 11.93
N LYS A 40 -8.29 -1.37 12.65
CA LYS A 40 -8.33 -2.82 12.46
C LYS A 40 -9.41 -3.28 11.49
N MET A 41 -10.23 -2.36 10.97
CA MET A 41 -11.21 -2.66 9.93
C MET A 41 -10.48 -3.01 8.63
N THR A 42 -10.94 -4.06 7.95
CA THR A 42 -10.38 -4.44 6.65
C THR A 42 -10.88 -3.51 5.55
N ILE A 43 -10.07 -3.27 4.52
CA ILE A 43 -10.58 -2.69 3.27
C ILE A 43 -11.05 -3.85 2.39
N PRO A 44 -12.36 -3.99 2.13
CA PRO A 44 -12.92 -5.14 1.41
C PRO A 44 -12.53 -5.13 -0.09
N GLY A 45 -12.74 -6.26 -0.77
CA GLY A 45 -12.53 -6.45 -2.21
C GLY A 45 -11.09 -6.75 -2.61
N THR A 46 -10.92 -7.39 -3.76
CA THR A 46 -9.60 -7.60 -4.38
C THR A 46 -9.01 -6.26 -4.83
N LYS A 47 -7.71 -6.03 -4.56
CA LYS A 47 -7.06 -4.73 -4.77
C LYS A 47 -5.76 -4.84 -5.56
N THR A 48 -5.54 -3.83 -6.39
CA THR A 48 -4.25 -3.55 -7.02
C THR A 48 -3.64 -2.29 -6.42
N ILE A 49 -2.33 -2.28 -6.20
CA ILE A 49 -1.61 -1.13 -5.67
C ILE A 49 -0.75 -0.52 -6.77
N TYR A 50 -0.81 0.80 -6.86
CA TYR A 50 -0.01 1.61 -7.76
C TYR A 50 0.85 2.59 -6.97
N ARG A 51 2.08 2.82 -7.41
CA ARG A 51 2.94 3.89 -6.91
C ARG A 51 2.96 5.03 -7.89
N LEU A 52 2.72 6.23 -7.37
CA LEU A 52 2.67 7.48 -8.13
C LEU A 52 3.96 8.26 -7.93
N TYR A 53 4.54 8.72 -9.04
CA TYR A 53 5.81 9.45 -9.07
C TYR A 53 5.61 10.88 -9.56
N ASP A 54 6.38 11.80 -8.96
CA ASP A 54 6.45 13.20 -9.36
C ASP A 54 7.40 13.40 -10.55
N ALA A 55 7.55 14.66 -10.99
CA ALA A 55 8.43 15.03 -12.08
C ALA A 55 9.93 14.84 -11.76
N ASP A 56 10.29 14.83 -10.47
CA ASP A 56 11.66 14.62 -10.00
C ASP A 56 11.99 13.12 -9.89
N GLY A 57 11.02 12.24 -10.17
CA GLY A 57 11.18 10.79 -10.11
C GLY A 57 11.12 10.23 -8.69
N HIS A 58 10.63 11.00 -7.72
CA HIS A 58 10.38 10.49 -6.38
C HIS A 58 8.95 9.92 -6.29
N PRO A 59 8.75 8.78 -5.62
CA PRO A 59 7.42 8.31 -5.33
C PRO A 59 6.81 9.18 -4.22
N PHE A 60 5.62 9.72 -4.45
CA PHE A 60 4.96 10.64 -3.51
C PHE A 60 3.69 10.06 -2.87
N MET A 61 3.13 8.98 -3.42
CA MET A 61 1.95 8.31 -2.89
C MET A 61 1.80 6.89 -3.43
N ASP A 62 1.27 5.98 -2.60
CA ASP A 62 0.74 4.70 -3.06
C ASP A 62 -0.80 4.78 -3.14
N LEU A 63 -1.37 4.34 -4.25
CA LEU A 63 -2.79 4.33 -4.55
C LEU A 63 -3.30 2.89 -4.58
N MET A 64 -4.27 2.59 -3.72
CA MET A 64 -5.05 1.36 -3.81
C MET A 64 -6.25 1.58 -4.72
N ALA A 65 -6.47 0.64 -5.64
CA ALA A 65 -7.66 0.55 -6.48
C ALA A 65 -8.27 -0.84 -6.33
N LEU A 66 -9.60 -0.94 -6.44
CA LEU A 66 -10.25 -2.24 -6.62
C LEU A 66 -9.90 -2.80 -8.01
N GLU A 67 -10.01 -4.12 -8.21
CA GLU A 67 -9.67 -4.74 -9.48
C GLU A 67 -10.57 -4.28 -10.63
N GLU A 68 -11.81 -3.93 -10.32
CA GLU A 68 -12.80 -3.34 -11.23
C GLU A 68 -12.65 -1.83 -11.44
N GLU A 69 -11.87 -1.13 -10.59
CA GLU A 69 -11.61 0.30 -10.77
C GLU A 69 -10.59 0.50 -11.92
N PRO A 70 -10.74 1.57 -12.73
CA PRO A 70 -9.77 1.86 -13.77
C PRO A 70 -8.39 2.13 -13.16
N SER A 71 -7.34 1.61 -13.80
CA SER A 71 -5.97 1.92 -13.41
C SER A 71 -5.69 3.42 -13.57
N PRO A 72 -4.98 4.07 -12.62
CA PRO A 72 -4.58 5.45 -12.80
C PRO A 72 -3.67 5.61 -14.01
N SER A 73 -3.85 6.69 -14.77
CA SER A 73 -3.04 6.97 -15.96
C SER A 73 -2.02 8.09 -15.69
N VAL A 74 -0.90 8.05 -16.40
CA VAL A 74 0.07 9.15 -16.40
C VAL A 74 -0.59 10.43 -16.89
N GLY A 75 -0.32 11.55 -16.22
CA GLY A 75 -0.88 12.87 -16.56
C GLY A 75 -2.37 13.04 -16.25
N GLN A 76 -3.03 12.02 -15.71
CA GLN A 76 -4.41 12.12 -15.28
C GLN A 76 -4.50 12.84 -13.94
N GLU A 77 -5.37 13.84 -13.86
CA GLU A 77 -5.70 14.49 -12.59
C GLU A 77 -6.56 13.56 -11.72
N LEU A 78 -6.13 13.35 -10.47
CA LEU A 78 -6.76 12.46 -9.51
C LEU A 78 -7.11 13.21 -8.24
N VAL A 79 -8.38 13.12 -7.82
CA VAL A 79 -8.84 13.59 -6.51
C VAL A 79 -8.61 12.46 -5.50
N VAL A 80 -7.77 12.72 -4.49
CA VAL A 80 -7.30 11.72 -3.52
C VAL A 80 -7.58 12.14 -2.09
N HIS A 81 -7.98 11.17 -1.27
CA HIS A 81 -8.02 11.27 0.18
C HIS A 81 -6.94 10.36 0.76
N VAL A 82 -6.22 10.82 1.79
CA VAL A 82 -5.16 10.03 2.42
C VAL A 82 -5.76 9.17 3.53
N LEU A 83 -5.45 7.88 3.51
CA LEU A 83 -5.87 6.91 4.52
C LEU A 83 -5.41 7.36 5.92
N GLY A 84 -6.32 7.33 6.89
CA GLY A 84 -6.04 7.73 8.27
C GLY A 84 -6.00 9.25 8.49
N GLN A 85 -6.21 10.06 7.45
CA GLN A 85 -6.35 11.51 7.58
C GLN A 85 -7.80 11.92 7.35
N LEU A 86 -8.42 12.48 8.40
CA LEU A 86 -9.69 13.18 8.28
C LEU A 86 -9.39 14.57 7.72
N GLY A 87 -9.73 14.83 6.46
CA GLY A 87 -9.40 16.10 5.83
C GLY A 87 -9.83 16.21 4.36
N GLU A 88 -9.50 17.36 3.78
CA GLU A 88 -9.88 17.74 2.42
C GLU A 88 -9.20 16.86 1.37
N ALA A 89 -9.93 16.63 0.28
CA ALA A 89 -9.39 15.97 -0.89
C ALA A 89 -8.23 16.80 -1.47
N ARG A 90 -7.22 16.12 -1.98
CA ARG A 90 -6.11 16.75 -2.72
C ARG A 90 -6.20 16.36 -4.18
N THR A 91 -5.78 17.26 -5.05
CA THR A 91 -5.64 16.98 -6.48
C THR A 91 -4.18 16.65 -6.76
N VAL A 92 -3.92 15.51 -7.39
CA VAL A 92 -2.56 15.07 -7.77
C VAL A 92 -2.53 14.61 -9.22
N THR A 93 -1.39 14.79 -9.88
CA THR A 93 -1.18 14.38 -11.27
C THR A 93 0.16 13.65 -11.38
N PRO A 94 0.18 12.31 -11.53
CA PRO A 94 1.41 11.54 -11.57
C PRO A 94 2.11 11.66 -12.93
N ILE A 95 3.45 11.73 -12.91
CA ILE A 95 4.28 11.67 -14.12
C ILE A 95 4.66 10.24 -14.46
N THR A 96 4.74 9.35 -13.46
CA THR A 96 4.86 7.91 -13.67
C THR A 96 3.91 7.18 -12.75
N VAL A 97 3.35 6.07 -13.25
CA VAL A 97 2.51 5.14 -12.51
C VAL A 97 3.13 3.76 -12.61
N GLU A 98 3.47 3.17 -11.47
CA GLU A 98 4.01 1.81 -11.37
C GLU A 98 3.01 0.90 -10.68
N ARG A 99 2.70 -0.28 -11.23
CA ARG A 99 1.93 -1.31 -10.54
C ARG A 99 2.84 -2.12 -9.62
N LEU A 100 2.55 -2.17 -8.32
CA LEU A 100 3.43 -2.80 -7.32
C LEU A 100 3.22 -4.31 -7.17
N HIS A 101 2.01 -4.81 -7.42
CA HIS A 101 1.71 -6.24 -7.30
C HIS A 101 2.06 -6.99 -8.59
N GLN A 102 2.97 -7.96 -8.48
CA GLN A 102 3.31 -8.92 -9.53
C GLN A 102 2.91 -10.34 -9.11
N THR A 103 2.33 -11.11 -10.05
CA THR A 103 1.95 -12.50 -9.81
C THR A 103 3.16 -13.42 -10.03
N TYR A 104 3.67 -14.04 -8.97
CA TYR A 104 4.74 -15.05 -9.07
C TYR A 104 4.20 -16.49 -9.10
N PHE A 105 3.00 -16.71 -8.58
CA PHE A 105 2.40 -18.03 -8.45
C PHE A 105 0.94 -17.99 -8.92
N ARG A 106 0.58 -18.89 -9.83
CA ARG A 106 -0.77 -19.00 -10.39
C ARG A 106 -1.12 -20.47 -10.58
N ASN A 107 -2.28 -20.90 -10.11
CA ASN A 107 -2.80 -22.26 -10.27
C ASN A 107 -1.81 -23.37 -9.85
N GLY A 108 -1.11 -23.19 -8.72
CA GLY A 108 -0.17 -24.20 -8.22
C GLY A 108 1.22 -24.15 -8.86
N GLN A 109 1.50 -23.22 -9.77
CA GLN A 109 2.75 -23.14 -10.52
C GLN A 109 3.41 -21.76 -10.40
N VAL A 110 4.74 -21.76 -10.37
CA VAL A 110 5.54 -20.53 -10.49
C VAL A 110 5.47 -20.06 -11.94
N CYS A 111 5.00 -18.84 -12.18
CA CYS A 111 4.83 -18.29 -13.53
C CYS A 111 5.87 -17.22 -13.91
N GLU A 112 6.65 -16.74 -12.95
CA GLU A 112 7.71 -15.75 -13.16
C GLU A 112 8.99 -16.22 -12.44
N PRO A 113 10.19 -16.01 -13.02
CA PRO A 113 11.44 -16.32 -12.34
C PRO A 113 11.60 -15.41 -11.11
N LEU A 114 12.05 -15.98 -9.99
CA LEU A 114 12.35 -15.20 -8.79
C LEU A 114 13.62 -14.37 -9.02
N PRO A 115 13.64 -13.09 -8.60
CA PRO A 115 14.84 -12.27 -8.72
C PRO A 115 15.98 -12.83 -7.86
N SER A 116 17.20 -12.71 -8.36
CA SER A 116 18.40 -13.06 -7.61
C SER A 116 18.62 -12.12 -6.42
N LEU A 117 19.41 -12.57 -5.44
CA LEU A 117 19.79 -11.73 -4.29
C LEU A 117 20.47 -10.41 -4.72
N LEU A 118 21.23 -10.43 -5.82
CA LEU A 118 21.89 -9.23 -6.34
C LEU A 118 20.88 -8.24 -6.91
N GLU A 119 19.87 -8.71 -7.64
CA GLU A 119 18.79 -7.89 -8.18
C GLU A 119 17.93 -7.31 -7.06
N VAL A 120 17.54 -8.12 -6.08
CA VAL A 120 16.78 -7.65 -4.90
C VAL A 120 17.57 -6.57 -4.14
N ARG A 121 18.88 -6.78 -3.91
CA ARG A 121 19.73 -5.79 -3.26
C ARG A 121 19.82 -4.49 -4.06
N LYS A 122 20.02 -4.58 -5.38
CA LYS A 122 20.11 -3.42 -6.27
C LYS A 122 18.79 -2.64 -6.26
N HIS A 123 17.67 -3.33 -6.42
CA HIS A 123 16.33 -2.74 -6.38
C HIS A 123 16.09 -2.00 -5.05
N ALA A 124 16.35 -2.63 -3.90
CA ALA A 124 16.20 -1.99 -2.60
C ALA A 124 17.06 -0.71 -2.46
N GLN A 125 18.31 -0.75 -2.95
CA GLN A 125 19.19 0.43 -2.93
C GLN A 125 18.68 1.55 -3.83
N GLU A 126 18.15 1.23 -5.01
CA GLU A 126 17.59 2.19 -5.96
C GLU A 126 16.29 2.81 -5.42
N SER A 127 15.36 2.00 -4.91
CA SER A 127 14.12 2.47 -4.29
C SER A 127 14.39 3.39 -3.10
N LEU A 128 15.36 3.05 -2.24
CA LEU A 128 15.75 3.91 -1.11
C LEU A 128 16.39 5.23 -1.56
N ARG A 129 17.11 5.24 -2.70
CA ARG A 129 17.68 6.47 -3.26
C ARG A 129 16.60 7.37 -3.84
N GLN A 130 15.61 6.78 -4.51
CA GLN A 130 14.46 7.48 -5.09
C GLN A 130 13.47 8.00 -4.05
N LEU A 131 13.46 7.46 -2.83
CA LEU A 131 12.53 7.95 -1.81
C LEU A 131 12.91 9.38 -1.38
N HIS A 132 11.92 10.28 -1.35
CA HIS A 132 12.15 11.65 -0.92
C HIS A 132 12.76 11.69 0.50
N PRO A 133 13.75 12.58 0.77
CA PRO A 133 14.45 12.61 2.06
C PRO A 133 13.54 12.70 3.28
N ALA A 134 12.38 13.36 3.16
CA ALA A 134 11.40 13.48 4.24
C ALA A 134 10.86 12.14 4.77
N HIS A 135 10.78 11.11 3.92
CA HIS A 135 10.34 9.77 4.32
C HIS A 135 11.49 8.87 4.79
N ARG A 136 12.75 9.27 4.51
CA ARG A 136 13.96 8.48 4.83
C ARG A 136 14.56 8.80 6.20
N GLN A 137 14.05 9.82 6.88
CA GLN A 137 14.58 10.24 8.18
C GLN A 137 14.36 9.13 9.23
N LEU A 138 15.39 8.83 10.01
CA LEU A 138 15.28 7.83 11.09
C LEU A 138 14.52 8.36 12.31
N HIS A 139 14.46 9.68 12.46
CA HIS A 139 13.77 10.35 13.57
C HIS A 139 12.63 11.20 13.03
N LYS A 140 11.40 10.86 13.44
CA LYS A 140 10.16 11.57 13.03
C LYS A 140 10.02 11.77 11.51
N PRO A 141 10.10 10.71 10.69
CA PRO A 141 9.87 10.83 9.24
C PRO A 141 8.46 11.34 8.96
N GLN A 142 8.29 12.04 7.83
CA GLN A 142 6.95 12.37 7.35
C GLN A 142 6.22 11.09 6.91
N PRO A 143 4.96 10.86 7.33
CA PRO A 143 4.19 9.70 6.90
C PRO A 143 4.08 9.64 5.38
N TYR A 144 4.27 8.45 4.81
CA TYR A 144 4.11 8.23 3.39
C TYR A 144 2.62 8.14 3.02
N PRO A 145 2.09 8.97 2.11
CA PRO A 145 0.66 8.98 1.80
C PRO A 145 0.21 7.69 1.11
N VAL A 146 -0.91 7.15 1.58
CA VAL A 146 -1.60 6.03 0.93
C VAL A 146 -3.05 6.43 0.66
N ARG A 147 -3.53 6.32 -0.57
CA ARG A 147 -4.93 6.58 -0.94
C ARG A 147 -5.72 5.26 -0.97
N PRO A 148 -6.85 5.13 -0.24
CA PRO A 148 -7.71 3.96 -0.33
C PRO A 148 -8.53 3.96 -1.64
N PRO A 149 -9.21 2.83 -1.98
CA PRO A 149 -10.07 2.78 -3.16
C PRO A 149 -11.20 3.81 -3.14
N PHE A 150 -11.67 4.22 -4.33
CA PHE A 150 -12.66 5.30 -4.47
C PHE A 150 -13.99 4.95 -3.82
N SER A 151 -14.42 3.70 -3.98
CA SER A 151 -15.67 3.17 -3.45
C SER A 151 -15.75 3.12 -1.92
N ARG A 152 -14.74 3.64 -1.19
CA ARG A 152 -14.76 3.67 0.28
C ARG A 152 -15.95 4.46 0.86
N HIS A 153 -16.50 5.38 0.09
CA HIS A 153 -17.63 6.24 0.48
C HIS A 153 -18.95 5.47 0.72
N GLY A 154 -19.08 4.22 0.23
CA GLY A 154 -20.28 3.39 0.40
C GLY A 154 -20.25 2.38 1.57
N TRP A 155 -19.10 2.07 2.16
CA TRP A 155 -19.04 1.04 3.22
C TRP A 155 -19.51 1.55 4.60
N HIS A 156 -19.64 2.87 4.77
CA HIS A 156 -20.21 3.47 5.99
C HIS A 156 -21.75 3.54 5.97
N THR A 157 -22.38 3.38 4.80
CA THR A 157 -23.85 3.48 4.67
C THR A 157 -24.58 2.17 4.91
N ASP A 158 -23.89 1.03 4.96
CA ASP A 158 -24.50 -0.27 5.29
C ASP A 158 -24.60 -0.51 6.81
N ARG A 159 -24.84 0.58 7.56
CA ARG A 159 -25.41 0.50 8.92
C ARG A 159 -26.85 0.05 8.76
N ASN A 160 -27.10 -1.23 8.56
CA ASN A 160 -28.44 -1.78 8.72
C ASN A 160 -28.76 -1.77 10.23
N PRO A 161 -29.68 -0.91 10.74
CA PRO A 161 -30.05 -0.92 12.16
C PRO A 161 -31.14 -1.95 12.46
N GLY A 162 -31.54 -2.79 11.49
CA GLY A 162 -32.64 -3.74 11.65
C GLY A 162 -32.31 -5.11 11.06
N GLY A 163 -32.18 -6.10 11.94
CA GLY A 163 -31.94 -7.48 11.53
C GLY A 163 -31.93 -8.46 12.70
N LEU A 164 -33.10 -8.60 13.35
CA LEU A 164 -33.51 -9.51 14.44
C LEU A 164 -33.05 -9.15 15.87
#